data_AF-A0A7Y1SPI2-F1
#
_entry.id   AF-A0A7Y1SPI2-F1
#
_cell.length_a   1.000
_cell.length_b   1.000
_cell.length_c   1.000
_cell.angle_alpha   90.00
_cell.angle_beta   90.00
_cell.angle_gamma   90.00
#
_symmetry.space_group_name_H-M   'P 1'
#
loop_
_entity.id
_entity.type
_entity.pdbx_description
1 polymer ?
#
loop_
_entity_poly.entity_id
_entity_poly.type
_entity_poly.pdbx_seq_one_letter_code
_entity_poly.pdbx_strand_id
1 'polypeptide(L)' 'VIDVVRKQPNADSMILSYVREDGGPRDFYARLGFEDTGEEHHGEWLMRLEF' A
#
# COMPACT_ATOMS: atom_id res chain seq x y z
N VAL A 1 -7.29 9.65 3.50
CA VAL A 1 -5.82 9.61 3.73
C VAL A 1 -5.07 9.78 2.42
N ILE A 2 -5.23 8.88 1.45
CA ILE A 2 -4.59 8.96 0.11
C ILE A 2 -4.69 10.36 -0.51
N ASP A 3 -5.89 10.93 -0.61
CA ASP A 3 -6.10 12.28 -1.18
C ASP A 3 -5.38 13.41 -0.44
N VAL A 4 -5.09 13.20 0.85
CA VAL A 4 -4.37 14.17 1.69
C VAL A 4 -2.86 14.04 1.46
N VAL A 5 -2.36 12.81 1.37
CA VAL A 5 -0.93 12.53 1.11
C VAL A 5 -0.54 12.96 -0.30
N ARG A 6 -1.36 12.66 -1.32
CA ARG A 6 -1.15 13.05 -2.71
C ARG A 6 -1.02 14.57 -2.91
N LYS A 7 -1.63 15.37 -2.02
CA LYS A 7 -1.57 16.84 -2.08
C LYS A 7 -0.34 17.43 -1.38
N GLN A 8 0.48 16.62 -0.69
CA GLN A 8 1.70 17.12 -0.05
C GLN A 8 2.75 17.45 -1.12
N PRO A 9 3.51 18.55 -0.97
CA PRO A 9 4.61 18.85 -1.85
C PRO A 9 5.63 17.70 -1.89
N ASN A 10 6.01 17.28 -3.10
CA ASN A 10 6.99 16.21 -3.35
C ASN A 10 6.60 14.80 -2.89
N ALA A 11 5.32 14.53 -2.59
CA ALA A 11 4.88 13.15 -2.38
C ALA A 11 4.90 12.40 -3.72
N ASP A 12 5.73 11.36 -3.84
CA ASP A 12 5.83 10.51 -5.03
C ASP A 12 5.01 9.21 -4.90
N SER A 13 4.91 8.69 -3.68
CA SER A 13 4.31 7.39 -3.42
C SER A 13 3.81 7.28 -1.97
N MET A 14 2.99 6.26 -1.73
CA MET A 14 2.54 5.84 -0.41
C MET A 14 2.79 4.34 -0.25
N ILE A 15 3.40 3.95 0.87
CA ILE A 15 3.66 2.56 1.22
C ILE A 15 2.75 2.17 2.37
N LEU A 16 2.18 0.97 2.31
CA LEU A 16 1.50 0.31 3.43
C LEU A 16 2.02 -1.11 3.60
N SER A 17 1.77 -1.69 4.76
CA SER A 17 2.04 -3.09 5.06
C SER A 17 0.74 -3.84 5.37
N TYR A 18 0.70 -5.14 5.11
CA TYR A 18 -0.41 -6.01 5.47
C TYR A 18 0.04 -7.44 5.78
N VAL A 19 -0.68 -8.14 6.65
CA VAL A 19 -0.47 -9.59 6.85
C VAL A 19 -1.14 -10.35 5.72
N ARG A 20 -0.40 -11.28 5.09
CA ARG A 20 -0.93 -12.13 4.02
C ARG A 20 -1.75 -13.29 4.62
N GLU A 21 -3.06 -13.14 4.59
CA GLU A 21 -4.02 -14.14 5.04
C GLU A 21 -5.22 -14.20 4.10
N ASP A 22 -5.93 -15.34 4.11
CA ASP A 22 -7.14 -15.50 3.31
C ASP A 22 -8.26 -14.59 3.84
N GLY A 23 -8.91 -13.87 2.93
CA GLY A 23 -9.86 -12.80 3.28
C GLY A 23 -9.22 -11.54 3.90
N GLY A 24 -7.88 -11.45 3.91
CA GLY A 24 -7.14 -10.30 4.42
C GLY A 24 -7.33 -9.02 3.58
N PRO A 25 -6.73 -7.90 3.99
CA PRO A 25 -7.01 -6.58 3.41
C PRO A 25 -6.34 -6.34 2.04
N ARG A 26 -5.54 -7.29 1.54
CA ARG A 26 -4.79 -7.17 0.27
C ARG A 26 -5.68 -6.72 -0.88
N ASP A 27 -6.80 -7.41 -1.10
CA ASP A 27 -7.68 -7.15 -2.24
C ASP A 27 -8.39 -5.79 -2.11
N PHE A 28 -8.62 -5.33 -0.88
CA PHE A 28 -9.13 -3.99 -0.63
C PHE A 28 -8.10 -2.93 -1.03
N TYR A 29 -6.83 -3.10 -0.64
CA TYR A 29 -5.76 -2.17 -1.03
C TYR A 29 -5.49 -2.20 -2.54
N ALA A 30 -5.53 -3.37 -3.17
CA ALA A 30 -5.41 -3.49 -4.63
C ALA A 30 -6.49 -2.69 -5.38
N ARG A 31 -7.73 -2.68 -4.87
CA ARG A 31 -8.82 -1.86 -5.45
C ARG A 31 -8.61 -0.35 -5.30
N LEU A 32 -7.79 0.08 -4.34
CA LEU A 32 -7.37 1.48 -4.17
C LEU A 32 -6.18 1.86 -5.07
N GLY A 33 -5.64 0.91 -5.84
CA GLY A 33 -4.51 1.11 -6.75
C GLY A 33 -3.14 0.79 -6.14
N PHE A 34 -3.09 0.17 -4.94
CA PHE A 34 -1.83 -0.32 -4.40
C PHE A 34 -1.38 -1.58 -5.12
N GLU A 35 -0.08 -1.72 -5.35
CA GLU A 35 0.56 -2.88 -5.97
C GLU A 35 1.54 -3.54 -4.99
N ASP A 36 1.59 -4.88 -4.96
CA ASP A 36 2.58 -5.62 -4.15
C ASP A 36 4.00 -5.27 -4.61
N THR A 37 4.88 -4.88 -3.69
CA THR A 37 6.31 -4.60 -4.03
C THR A 37 7.16 -5.87 -4.06
N GLY A 38 6.65 -6.97 -3.50
CA GLY A 38 7.40 -8.21 -3.29
C GLY A 38 8.27 -8.21 -2.03
N GLU A 39 8.29 -7.12 -1.26
CA GLU A 39 9.05 -7.00 -0.01
C GLU A 39 8.20 -7.42 1.20
N GLU A 40 8.82 -8.10 2.15
CA GLU A 40 8.21 -8.54 3.41
C GLU A 40 9.06 -8.09 4.60
N HIS A 41 8.47 -7.34 5.52
CA HIS A 41 9.10 -6.87 6.75
C HIS A 41 8.31 -7.39 7.95
N HIS A 42 8.97 -8.22 8.78
CA HIS A 42 8.39 -8.73 10.03
C HIS A 42 7.04 -9.47 9.87
N GLY A 43 6.86 -10.22 8.78
CA GLY A 43 5.62 -10.94 8.48
C GLY A 43 4.54 -10.10 7.80
N GLU A 44 4.81 -8.81 7.53
CA GLU A 44 3.92 -7.96 6.76
C GLU A 44 4.49 -7.66 5.37
N TRP A 45 3.64 -7.79 4.35
CA TRP A 45 3.95 -7.54 2.96
C TRP A 45 3.70 -6.09 2.61
N LEU A 46 4.63 -5.49 1.86
CA LEU A 46 4.52 -4.10 1.45
C LEU A 46 3.76 -3.97 0.13
N MET A 47 2.90 -2.94 0.07
CA MET A 47 2.30 -2.48 -1.18
C MET A 47 2.56 -0.99 -1.37
N ARG A 48 2.62 -0.56 -2.63
CA ARG A 48 2.91 0.82 -3.02
C ARG A 48 1.80 1.38 -3.92
N LEU A 49 1.44 2.64 -3.67
CA LEU A 49 0.62 3.45 -4.57
C LEU A 49 1.47 4.64 -5.05
N GLU A 50 1.65 4.78 -6.36
CA GLU A 50 2.31 5.93 -6.99
C GLU A 50 1.32 7.10 -7.17
N PHE A 51 1.80 8.35 -7.16
CA PHE A 51 0.99 9.57 -7.29
C PHE A 51 1.15 10.33 -8.60
#